data_AF-U9VK52-F1
#
_entry.id   AF-U9VK52-F1
#
_cell.length_a   1.000
_cell.length_b   1.000
_cell.length_c   1.000
_cell.angle_alpha   90.00
_cell.angle_beta   90.00
_cell.angle_gamma   90.00
#
_symmetry.space_group_name_H-M   'P 1'
#
loop_
_entity.id
_entity.type
_entity.pdbx_description
1 polymer ?
#
loop_
_entity_poly.entity_id
_entity_poly.type
_entity_poly.pdbx_seq_one_letter_code
_entity_poly.pdbx_strand_id
1 'polypeptide(L)'
;MGLAILKAKQVNNLITMANPLTNVSLQTSLVNEGQALAQELNLSWGQLVSMALQEFIRRHRRPANLVEQLNAFYGDTLEEDARLLTQMRSTHRRLVDGEW
;
A
#
# COMPACT_ATOMS: atom_id res chain seq x y z
N MET A 1 5.37 -60.51 17.31
CA MET A 1 5.97 -59.20 17.63
C MET A 1 6.22 -58.46 16.33
N GLY A 2 5.75 -57.22 16.21
CA GLY A 2 6.12 -56.33 15.09
C GLY A 2 4.96 -55.98 14.17
N LEU A 3 4.14 -55.00 14.58
CA LEU A 3 3.31 -54.16 13.70
C LEU A 3 2.80 -52.97 14.52
N ALA A 4 3.72 -52.17 15.07
CA ALA A 4 3.39 -50.96 15.83
C ALA A 4 4.44 -49.86 15.61
N ILE A 5 4.81 -49.57 14.35
CA ILE A 5 5.64 -48.40 14.02
C ILE A 5 5.10 -47.70 12.75
N LEU A 6 3.77 -47.62 12.59
CA LEU A 6 3.17 -46.88 11.48
C LEU A 6 2.13 -45.82 11.85
N LYS A 7 1.93 -45.53 13.14
CA LYS A 7 1.01 -44.46 13.58
C LYS A 7 1.68 -43.17 14.06
N ALA A 8 3.01 -43.09 14.12
CA ALA A 8 3.70 -41.87 14.55
C ALA A 8 3.93 -40.83 13.43
N LYS A 9 3.67 -41.17 12.16
CA LYS A 9 3.96 -40.27 11.01
C LYS A 9 2.72 -39.55 10.45
N GLN A 10 1.59 -39.57 11.16
CA GLN A 10 0.32 -39.03 10.65
C GLN A 10 -0.27 -37.87 11.45
N VAL A 11 0.39 -37.43 12.53
CA VAL A 11 -0.13 -36.33 13.40
C VAL A 11 0.55 -34.98 13.14
N ASN A 12 1.69 -34.92 12.43
CA ASN A 12 2.37 -33.65 12.16
C ASN A 12 1.93 -32.94 10.87
N ASN A 13 0.82 -33.35 10.25
CA ASN A 13 0.46 -32.90 8.90
C ASN A 13 -0.69 -31.86 8.82
N LEU A 14 -0.92 -31.06 9.88
CA LEU A 14 -2.08 -30.16 9.95
C LEU A 14 -1.81 -28.67 10.24
N ILE A 15 -0.57 -28.16 10.14
CA ILE A 15 -0.32 -26.69 10.30
C ILE A 15 0.34 -26.04 9.07
N THR A 16 0.44 -26.74 7.94
CA THR A 16 1.13 -26.18 6.75
C THR A 16 0.14 -25.92 5.62
N MET A 17 -0.82 -25.02 5.84
CA MET A 17 -1.45 -24.29 4.74
C MET A 17 -0.39 -23.39 4.09
N ALA A 18 0.40 -23.99 3.19
CA ALA A 18 1.19 -23.40 2.11
C ALA A 18 1.85 -22.03 2.39
N ASN A 19 2.85 -21.98 3.28
CA ASN A 19 3.85 -20.91 3.23
C ASN A 19 5.15 -21.53 2.72
N PRO A 20 5.50 -21.40 1.42
CA PRO A 20 6.76 -21.94 0.92
C PRO A 20 7.90 -21.27 1.69
N LEU A 21 8.69 -22.07 2.42
CA LEU A 21 9.94 -21.62 3.04
C LEU A 21 10.89 -21.23 1.91
N THR A 22 10.82 -19.96 1.53
CA THR A 22 11.62 -19.43 0.43
C THR A 22 12.91 -18.93 1.04
N ASN A 23 14.03 -19.62 0.78
CA ASN A 23 15.34 -19.12 1.18
C ASN A 23 15.72 -17.97 0.24
N VAL A 24 15.55 -16.74 0.71
CA VAL A 24 15.90 -15.52 -0.02
C VAL A 24 17.17 -14.96 0.59
N SER A 25 18.19 -14.74 -0.24
CA SER A 25 19.39 -14.02 0.19
C SER A 25 19.06 -12.53 0.30
N LEU A 26 19.10 -12.00 1.52
CA LEU A 26 18.88 -10.59 1.83
C LEU A 26 20.15 -10.00 2.43
N GLN A 27 20.40 -8.71 2.20
CA GLN A 27 21.51 -8.01 2.84
C GLN A 27 21.33 -8.05 4.37
N THR A 28 22.40 -8.37 5.10
CA THR A 28 22.35 -8.50 6.57
C THR A 28 21.88 -7.20 7.25
N SER A 29 22.26 -6.03 6.73
CA SER A 29 21.78 -4.74 7.20
C SER A 29 20.25 -4.64 7.14
N LEU A 30 19.66 -5.00 6.00
CA LEU A 30 18.21 -4.98 5.80
C LEU A 30 17.47 -5.96 6.70
N VAL A 31 18.05 -7.13 6.96
CA VAL A 31 17.49 -8.11 7.90
C VAL A 31 17.47 -7.55 9.31
N ASN A 32 18.60 -6.98 9.76
CA ASN A 32 18.71 -6.42 11.11
C ASN A 32 17.75 -5.24 11.32
N GLU A 33 17.70 -4.29 10.38
CA GLU A 33 16.79 -3.15 10.44
C GLU A 33 15.33 -3.60 10.42
N GLY A 34 14.98 -4.55 9.54
CA GLY A 34 13.62 -5.06 9.48
C GLY A 34 13.23 -5.85 10.73
N GLN A 35 14.14 -6.58 11.36
CA GLN A 35 13.87 -7.27 12.64
C GLN A 35 13.64 -6.29 13.78
N ALA A 36 14.42 -5.20 13.86
CA ALA A 36 14.21 -4.13 14.83
C ALA A 36 12.83 -3.49 14.62
N LEU A 37 12.47 -3.15 13.38
CA LEU A 37 11.16 -2.58 13.05
C LEU A 37 10.01 -3.55 13.40
N ALA A 38 10.18 -4.85 13.16
CA ALA A 38 9.18 -5.84 13.54
C ALA A 38 8.94 -5.85 15.06
N GLN A 39 10.01 -5.75 15.85
CA GLN A 39 9.90 -5.66 17.31
C GLN A 39 9.20 -4.37 17.76
N GLU A 40 9.56 -3.23 17.19
CA GLU A 40 8.92 -1.93 17.48
C GLU A 40 7.41 -1.94 17.20
N LEU A 41 6.99 -2.61 16.12
CA LEU A 41 5.59 -2.75 15.73
C LEU A 41 4.88 -3.93 16.39
N ASN A 42 5.57 -4.70 17.25
CA ASN A 42 5.08 -5.92 17.88
C ASN A 42 4.54 -6.95 16.87
N LEU A 43 5.25 -7.13 15.76
CA LEU A 43 4.95 -8.06 14.67
C LEU A 43 6.02 -9.16 14.59
N SER A 44 5.66 -10.34 14.09
CA SER A 44 6.65 -11.34 13.72
C SER A 44 7.38 -10.95 12.42
N TRP A 45 8.62 -11.42 12.26
CA TRP A 45 9.41 -11.22 11.03
C TRP A 45 8.64 -11.64 9.76
N GLY A 46 7.99 -12.81 9.79
CA GLY A 46 7.19 -13.29 8.68
C GLY A 46 6.02 -12.36 8.33
N GLN A 47 5.30 -11.84 9.34
CA GLN A 47 4.22 -10.88 9.12
C GLN A 47 4.72 -9.59 8.49
N LEU A 48 5.84 -9.04 8.99
CA LEU A 48 6.44 -7.83 8.40
C LEU A 48 6.84 -8.07 6.94
N VAL A 49 7.50 -9.19 6.64
CA VAL A 49 7.92 -9.53 5.27
C VAL A 49 6.71 -9.70 4.35
N SER A 50 5.66 -10.39 4.78
CA SER A 50 4.42 -10.54 4.01
C SER A 50 3.77 -9.18 3.73
N MET A 51 3.68 -8.31 4.73
CA MET A 51 3.14 -6.97 4.58
C MET A 51 3.97 -6.12 3.62
N ALA A 52 5.29 -6.13 3.76
CA ALA A 52 6.20 -5.39 2.90
C ALA A 52 6.09 -5.85 1.44
N LEU A 53 6.04 -7.16 1.19
CA LEU A 53 5.91 -7.71 -0.15
C LEU A 53 4.54 -7.39 -0.76
N GLN A 54 3.46 -7.51 0.02
CA GLN A 54 2.11 -7.15 -0.42
C GLN A 54 2.04 -5.66 -0.79
N GLU A 55 2.62 -4.79 0.03
CA GLU A 55 2.67 -3.35 -0.23
C GLU A 55 3.50 -3.03 -1.47
N PHE A 56 4.65 -3.68 -1.64
CA PHE A 56 5.50 -3.52 -2.81
C PHE A 56 4.75 -3.93 -4.09
N ILE A 57 4.12 -5.12 -4.10
CA ILE A 57 3.30 -5.58 -5.22
C ILE A 57 2.15 -4.60 -5.48
N ARG A 58 1.46 -4.15 -4.43
CA ARG A 58 0.36 -3.19 -4.55
C ARG A 58 0.83 -1.90 -5.22
N ARG A 59 1.96 -1.32 -4.79
CA ARG A 59 2.53 -0.09 -5.37
C ARG A 59 2.85 -0.25 -6.86
N HIS A 60 3.38 -1.40 -7.27
CA HIS A 60 3.78 -1.64 -8.66
C HIS A 60 2.64 -2.13 -9.55
N ARG A 61 1.56 -2.68 -8.96
CA ARG A 61 0.35 -3.08 -9.67
C ARG A 61 -0.75 -2.04 -9.65
N ARG A 62 -0.61 -0.94 -8.90
CA ARG A 62 -1.55 0.18 -9.03
C ARG A 62 -1.45 0.66 -10.49
N PRO A 63 -2.54 0.57 -11.27
CA PRO A 63 -2.54 1.11 -12.61
C PRO A 63 -2.19 2.61 -12.53
N ALA A 64 -1.24 3.08 -13.36
CA ALA A 64 -0.98 4.51 -13.57
C ALA A 64 -2.29 5.30 -13.81
N ASN A 65 -3.27 4.57 -14.35
CA ASN A 65 -4.63 4.95 -14.65
C ASN A 65 -5.41 5.49 -13.43
N LEU A 66 -5.12 5.10 -12.18
CA LEU A 66 -5.84 5.65 -11.02
C LEU A 66 -5.37 7.07 -10.69
N VAL A 67 -4.08 7.33 -10.84
CA VAL A 67 -3.50 8.68 -10.70
C VAL A 67 -3.94 9.53 -11.90
N GLU A 68 -3.97 8.97 -13.11
CA GLU A 68 -4.49 9.65 -14.30
C GLU A 68 -6.00 9.93 -14.21
N GLN A 69 -6.81 9.02 -13.68
CA GLN A 69 -8.26 9.25 -13.46
C GLN A 69 -8.50 10.31 -12.37
N LEU A 70 -7.67 10.33 -11.32
CA LEU A 70 -7.70 11.40 -10.33
C LEU A 70 -7.33 12.74 -10.98
N ASN A 71 -6.26 12.78 -11.77
CA ASN A 71 -5.85 13.98 -12.49
C ASN A 71 -6.87 14.41 -13.56
N ALA A 72 -7.59 13.48 -14.20
CA ALA A 72 -8.65 13.77 -15.16
C ALA A 72 -9.87 14.39 -14.46
N PHE A 73 -10.25 13.86 -13.29
CA PHE A 73 -11.35 14.40 -12.49
C PHE A 73 -11.08 15.83 -12.00
N TYR A 74 -9.83 16.11 -11.57
CA TYR A 74 -9.43 17.48 -11.22
C TYR A 74 -9.08 18.36 -12.44
N GLY A 75 -8.79 17.76 -13.60
CA GLY A 75 -8.44 18.46 -14.83
C GLY A 75 -9.64 19.23 -15.43
N ASP A 76 -10.82 18.62 -15.44
CA ASP A 76 -12.06 19.26 -15.90
C ASP A 76 -12.56 20.37 -14.95
N THR A 77 -12.30 20.25 -13.64
CA THR A 77 -12.75 21.26 -12.66
C THR A 77 -11.95 22.57 -12.71
N LEU A 78 -10.72 22.55 -13.25
CA LEU A 78 -9.87 23.75 -13.29
C LEU A 78 -10.38 24.81 -14.28
N GLU A 79 -11.04 24.42 -15.36
CA GLU A 79 -11.57 25.38 -16.34
C GLU A 79 -12.86 26.06 -15.82
N GLU A 80 -13.70 25.32 -15.11
CA GLU A 80 -14.92 25.84 -14.48
C GLU A 80 -14.58 26.75 -13.29
N ASP A 81 -13.60 26.37 -12.46
CA ASP A 81 -13.07 27.19 -11.39
C ASP A 81 -12.41 28.49 -11.91
N ALA A 82 -11.68 28.43 -13.03
CA ALA A 82 -11.08 29.63 -13.64
C ALA A 82 -12.14 30.63 -14.16
N ARG A 83 -13.23 30.13 -14.75
CA ARG A 83 -14.37 30.96 -15.18
C ARG A 83 -15.08 31.59 -13.99
N LEU A 84 -15.34 30.81 -12.93
CA LEU A 84 -15.95 31.29 -11.70
C LEU A 84 -15.09 32.39 -11.03
N LEU A 85 -13.78 32.17 -10.90
CA LEU A 85 -12.84 33.16 -10.34
C LEU A 85 -12.79 34.44 -11.18
N THR A 86 -12.88 34.34 -12.51
CA THR A 86 -12.91 35.50 -13.40
C THR A 86 -14.21 36.30 -13.23
N GLN A 87 -15.34 35.62 -13.08
CA GLN A 87 -16.63 36.25 -12.84
C GLN A 87 -16.71 36.89 -11.44
N MET A 88 -16.13 36.26 -10.43
CA MET A 88 -16.02 36.85 -9.09
C MET A 88 -15.14 38.10 -9.10
N ARG A 89 -14.01 38.09 -9.81
CA ARG A 89 -13.13 39.26 -9.96
C ARG A 89 -13.80 40.42 -10.69
N SER A 90 -14.55 40.14 -11.77
CA SER A 90 -15.25 41.19 -12.50
C SER A 90 -16.39 41.80 -11.68
N THR A 91 -17.12 40.97 -10.93
CA THR A 91 -18.17 41.43 -10.00
C THR A 91 -17.58 42.26 -8.87
N HIS A 92 -16.49 41.78 -8.26
CA HIS A 92 -15.80 42.52 -7.20
C HIS A 92 -15.27 43.87 -7.68
N ARG A 93 -14.65 43.92 -8.88
CA ARG A 93 -14.18 45.16 -9.47
C ARG A 93 -15.32 46.16 -9.73
N ARG A 94 -16.47 45.69 -10.25
CA ARG A 94 -17.64 46.57 -10.48
C ARG A 94 -18.22 47.10 -9.17
N LEU A 95 -18.14 46.33 -8.08
CA LEU A 95 -18.62 46.75 -6.76
C LEU A 95 -17.68 47.79 -6.13
N VAL A 96 -16.37 47.67 -6.34
CA VAL A 96 -15.35 48.58 -5.81
C VAL A 96 -15.21 49.86 -6.64
N ASP A 97 -15.35 49.78 -7.96
CA ASP A 97 -15.25 50.95 -8.86
C ASP A 97 -16.57 51.74 -8.97
N GLY A 98 -17.68 51.20 -8.47
CA GLY A 98 -19.00 51.84 -8.44
C GLY A 98 -19.33 52.57 -7.12
N GLU A 99 -18.47 52.44 -6.10
CA GLU A 99 -18.53 53.20 -4.86
C GLU A 99 -17.32 54.14 -4.75
N TRP A 100 -17.35 55.22 -5.52
CA TRP A 100 -16.69 56.50 -5.22
C TRP A 100 -17.56 57.65 -5.72
#